data_AF-A0A836RC99-F1
#
_entry.id   AF-A0A836RC99-F1
#
_cell.length_a   1.000
_cell.length_b   1.000
_cell.length_c   1.000
_cell.angle_alpha   90.00
_cell.angle_beta   90.00
_cell.angle_gamma   90.00
#
_symmetry.space_group_name_H-M   'P 1'
#
loop_
_entity.id
_entity.type
_entity.pdbx_description
1 polymer ?
#
loop_
_entity_poly.entity_id
_entity_poly.type
_entity_poly.pdbx_seq_one_letter_code
_entity_poly.pdbx_strand_id
1 'polypeptide(L)' 'MNAVVLMVEGLSAQWLGCYGQPWVDTPHMDRLGAGGVVFDFCYAPATDSRAVLASWQALDPGVALGFCAPSKLMEQLRQA' A
#
# COMPACT_ATOMS: atom_id res chain seq x y z
N MET A 1 -5.42 20.64 -11.17
CA MET A 1 -4.49 19.52 -10.91
C MET A 1 -5.33 18.33 -10.54
N ASN A 2 -5.10 17.18 -11.16
CA ASN A 2 -5.91 15.98 -10.96
C ASN A 2 -5.04 14.90 -10.33
N ALA A 3 -5.60 14.17 -9.37
CA ALA A 3 -4.95 13.03 -8.73
C ALA A 3 -5.86 11.80 -8.86
N VAL A 4 -5.26 10.63 -9.02
CA VAL A 4 -5.96 9.34 -9.13
C VAL A 4 -5.39 8.39 -8.08
N VAL A 5 -6.27 7.77 -7.30
CA VAL A 5 -5.92 6.74 -6.32
C VAL A 5 -6.41 5.40 -6.87
N LEU A 6 -5.49 4.47 -7.11
CA LEU A 6 -5.79 3.11 -7.51
C LEU A 6 -5.65 2.18 -6.30
N MET A 7 -6.72 1.44 -5.98
CA MET A 7 -6.71 0.40 -4.96
C MET A 7 -7.16 -0.91 -5.58
N VAL A 8 -6.40 -1.97 -5.34
CA VAL A 8 -6.68 -3.31 -5.86
C VAL A 8 -6.85 -4.26 -4.69
N GLU A 9 -8.06 -4.78 -4.53
CA GLU A 9 -8.42 -5.79 -3.52
C GLU A 9 -7.63 -7.09 -3.75
N GLY A 10 -7.01 -7.61 -2.69
CA GLY A 10 -6.25 -8.87 -2.72
C GLY A 10 -4.88 -8.82 -3.43
N LEU A 11 -4.41 -7.65 -3.87
CA LEU A 11 -3.09 -7.52 -4.51
C LEU A 11 -1.97 -7.55 -3.47
N SER A 12 -1.36 -8.72 -3.29
CA SER A 12 -0.16 -8.86 -2.45
C SER A 12 1.09 -8.35 -3.17
N ALA A 13 1.98 -7.67 -2.45
CA ALA A 13 3.25 -7.15 -2.98
C ALA A 13 4.14 -8.24 -3.59
N GLN A 14 4.03 -9.49 -3.11
CA GLN A 14 4.80 -10.63 -3.64
C GLN A 14 4.52 -10.93 -5.12
N TRP A 15 3.42 -10.42 -5.69
CA TRP A 15 3.05 -10.63 -7.08
C TRP A 15 3.62 -9.59 -8.05
N LEU A 16 4.26 -8.54 -7.54
CA LEU A 16 4.72 -7.42 -8.34
C LEU A 16 6.23 -7.49 -8.61
N GLY A 17 6.61 -7.32 -9.88
CA GLY A 17 8.01 -7.29 -10.33
C GLY A 17 8.81 -6.18 -9.66
N CYS A 18 8.22 -5.01 -9.41
CA CYS A 18 8.85 -3.91 -8.67
C CYS A 18 9.20 -4.24 -7.21
N TYR A 19 8.60 -5.28 -6.63
CA TYR A 19 8.96 -5.83 -5.32
C TYR A 19 9.85 -7.10 -5.43
N GLY A 20 10.34 -7.43 -6.63
CA GLY A 20 11.29 -8.52 -6.87
C GLY A 20 10.67 -9.86 -7.27
N GLN A 21 9.39 -9.90 -7.67
CA GLN A 21 8.76 -11.11 -8.22
C GLN A 21 9.38 -11.48 -9.59
N PRO A 22 10.04 -12.64 -9.75
CA PRO A 22 10.72 -12.96 -11.01
C PRO A 22 9.85 -13.68 -12.07
N TRP A 23 8.66 -14.18 -11.71
CA TRP A 23 7.92 -15.17 -12.51
C TRP A 23 6.64 -14.58 -13.12
N VAL A 24 6.09 -13.54 -12.51
CA VAL A 24 4.87 -12.87 -12.97
C VAL A 24 5.25 -11.56 -13.61
N ASP A 25 4.97 -11.44 -14.91
CA ASP A 25 5.23 -10.21 -15.66
C ASP A 25 4.19 -9.14 -15.28
N THR A 26 4.66 -8.04 -14.68
CA THR A 26 3.84 -6.88 -14.32
C THR A 26 4.34 -5.57 -14.94
N PRO A 27 4.52 -5.49 -16.28
CA PRO A 27 5.29 -4.43 -16.94
C PRO A 27 4.73 -3.02 -16.70
N HIS A 28 3.41 -2.87 -16.54
CA HIS A 28 2.78 -1.58 -16.26
C HIS A 28 3.02 -1.10 -14.83
N MET A 29 2.97 -2.01 -13.86
CA MET A 29 3.26 -1.71 -12.45
C MET A 29 4.75 -1.46 -12.24
N ASP A 30 5.59 -2.23 -12.92
CA ASP A 30 7.05 -2.08 -12.85
C ASP A 30 7.49 -0.73 -13.42
N ARG A 31 6.88 -0.30 -14.53
CA ARG A 31 7.09 1.04 -15.09
C ARG A 31 6.65 2.14 -14.13
N LEU A 32 5.54 1.96 -13.41
CA LEU A 32 5.08 2.94 -12.42
C LEU A 32 6.05 3.02 -11.24
N GLY A 33 6.54 1.87 -10.75
CA GLY A 33 7.53 1.81 -9.67
C GLY A 33 8.87 2.43 -10.07
N ALA A 34 9.36 2.15 -11.27
CA ALA A 34 10.62 2.71 -11.77
C ALA A 34 10.57 4.22 -12.03
N GLY A 35 9.39 4.76 -12.40
CA GLY A 35 9.17 6.19 -12.63
C GLY A 35 8.66 6.96 -11.41
N GLY A 36 8.43 6.29 -10.29
CA GLY A 36 7.77 6.84 -9.11
C GLY A 36 8.52 6.54 -7.81
N VAL A 37 7.77 6.51 -6.70
CA VAL A 37 8.28 6.12 -5.39
C VAL A 37 7.59 4.83 -4.99
N VAL A 38 8.38 3.80 -4.69
CA VAL A 38 7.91 2.54 -4.11
C VAL A 38 8.11 2.59 -2.61
N PHE A 39 7.09 2.16 -1.86
CA PHE A 39 7.15 2.12 -0.40
C PHE A 39 7.28 0.67 0.07
N ASP A 40 8.41 0.32 0.66
CA ASP A 40 8.64 -1.04 1.21
C ASP A 40 7.88 -1.26 2.52
N PHE A 41 7.64 -0.18 3.27
CA PHE A 41 6.99 -0.20 4.58
C PHE A 41 5.67 0.60 4.56
N CYS A 42 4.70 0.12 3.77
CA CYS A 42 3.35 0.67 3.71
C CYS A 42 2.34 -0.38 4.20
N TYR A 43 1.72 -0.12 5.35
CA TYR A 43 0.81 -1.07 6.00
C TYR A 43 -0.62 -0.54 5.98
N ALA A 44 -1.56 -1.43 5.64
CA ALA A 44 -2.98 -1.09 5.70
C ALA A 44 -3.42 -0.92 7.17
N PRO A 45 -4.22 0.11 7.49
CA PRO A 45 -4.74 0.32 8.84
C PRO A 45 -5.81 -0.71 9.25
N ALA A 46 -6.33 -1.47 8.30
CA ALA A 46 -7.33 -2.52 8.50
C ALA A 46 -7.22 -3.55 7.36
N THR A 47 -7.77 -4.75 7.58
CA THR A 47 -7.88 -5.79 6.54
C THR A 47 -9.07 -5.57 5.61
N ASP A 48 -10.05 -4.77 6.01
CA ASP A 48 -11.24 -4.49 5.21
C ASP A 48 -10.96 -3.43 4.13
N SER A 49 -11.13 -3.83 2.87
CA SER A 49 -11.12 -3.00 1.66
C SER A 49 -11.74 -1.61 1.81
N ARG A 50 -12.94 -1.58 2.38
CA ARG A 50 -13.77 -0.38 2.45
C ARG A 50 -13.31 0.56 3.55
N ALA A 51 -12.84 0.02 4.68
CA ALA A 51 -12.21 0.79 5.74
C ALA A 51 -10.92 1.48 5.23
N VAL A 52 -10.10 0.77 4.44
CA VAL A 52 -8.91 1.37 3.81
C VAL A 52 -9.33 2.42 2.78
N LEU A 53 -10.32 2.15 1.93
CA LEU A 53 -10.79 3.16 0.97
C LEU A 53 -11.36 4.40 1.67
N ALA A 54 -12.10 4.21 2.76
CA ALA A 54 -12.63 5.31 3.55
C ALA A 54 -11.52 6.18 4.14
N SER A 55 -10.36 5.61 4.52
CA SER A 55 -9.22 6.42 4.98
C SER A 55 -8.64 7.30 3.87
N TRP A 56 -8.60 6.80 2.63
CA TRP A 56 -8.21 7.60 1.46
C TRP A 56 -9.25 8.65 1.08
N GLN A 57 -10.55 8.36 1.24
CA GLN A 57 -11.63 9.31 0.91
C GLN A 57 -11.80 10.39 1.97
N ALA A 58 -11.51 10.07 3.24
CA ALA A 58 -11.59 11.02 4.33
C ALA A 58 -10.60 12.18 4.17
N LEU A 59 -9.50 12.00 3.41
CA LEU A 59 -8.60 13.02 2.86
C LEU A 59 -8.45 14.28 3.73
N ASP A 60 -8.27 14.09 5.03
CA ASP A 60 -7.71 15.11 5.87
C ASP A 60 -6.22 15.15 5.48
N PRO A 61 -5.66 16.26 5.00
CA PRO A 61 -4.26 16.34 4.61
C PRO A 61 -3.27 15.96 5.73
N GLY A 62 -3.75 15.80 6.97
CA GLY A 62 -3.01 15.28 8.12
C GLY A 62 -3.17 13.79 8.43
N VAL A 63 -4.08 13.05 7.77
CA VAL A 63 -4.11 11.58 7.82
C VAL A 63 -2.99 11.09 6.91
N ALA A 64 -1.79 11.16 7.46
CA ALA A 64 -0.57 10.66 6.87
C ALA A 64 -0.84 9.27 6.30
N LEU A 65 -0.38 9.07 5.06
CA LEU A 65 0.07 7.78 4.53
C LEU A 65 0.45 6.89 5.70
N GLY A 66 -0.20 5.72 5.84
CA GLY A 66 -0.03 4.81 6.96
C GLY A 66 1.40 4.30 7.10
N PHE A 67 2.30 5.17 7.55
CA PHE A 67 3.57 4.84 8.15
C PHE A 67 3.22 4.33 9.54
N CYS A 68 2.88 3.04 9.62
CA CYS A 68 2.86 2.37 10.90
C CYS A 68 4.30 2.35 11.39
N ALA A 69 4.64 3.24 12.33
CA ALA A 69 5.92 3.18 13.01
C ALA A 69 6.13 1.73 13.52
N PRO A 70 7.36 1.16 13.43
CA PRO A 70 7.61 -0.25 13.73
C PRO A 70 7.04 -0.74 15.07
N SER A 71 6.93 0.16 16.05
CA SER A 71 6.36 -0.12 17.37
C SER A 71 4.87 -0.45 17.36
N LYS A 72 4.05 0.23 16.54
CA LYS A 72 2.61 -0.05 16.44
C LYS A 72 2.33 -1.36 15.68
N LEU A 73 3.21 -1.73 14.74
CA LEU A 73 3.15 -3.00 14.03
C LEU A 73 3.43 -4.18 14.97
N MET A 74 4.42 -4.05 15.86
CA MET A 74 4.72 -5.08 16.86
C MET A 74 3.56 -5.28 17.87
N GLU A 75 2.85 -4.22 18.23
CA GLU A 75 1.68 -4.28 19.11
C GLU A 75 0.49 -4.99 18.43
N GLN A 76 0.23 -4.70 17.14
CA GLN A 76 -0.83 -5.34 16.36
C GLN A 76 -0.54 -6.83 16.10
N LEU A 77 0.71 -7.19 15.79
CA LEU A 77 1.13 -8.58 15.60
C LEU A 77 1.14 -9.41 16.88
N ARG A 78 1.21 -8.77 18.06
CA ARG A 78 1.09 -9.43 19.37
C ARG A 78 -0.36 -9.76 19.74
N GLN A 79 -1.34 -9.10 19.12
CA GLN A 79 -2.77 -9.22 19.41
C GLN A 79 -3.52 -10.14 18.43
N ALA A 80 -2.83 -10.69 17.43
CA ALA A 80 -3.34 -11.68 16.47
C ALA A 80 -2.75 -13.07 16.76
#